data_AF-A0A957BT49-F1
#
_entry.id   AF-A0A957BT49-F1
#
_cell.length_a   1.000
_cell.length_b   1.000
_cell.length_c   1.000
_cell.angle_alpha   90.00
_cell.angle_beta   90.00
_cell.angle_gamma   90.00
#
_symmetry.space_group_name_H-M   'P 1'
#
loop_
_entity.id
_entity.type
_entity.pdbx_description
1 polymer ?
#
loop_
_entity_poly.entity_id
_entity_poly.type
_entity_poly.pdbx_seq_one_letter_code
_entity_poly.pdbx_strand_id
1 'polypeptide(L)' 'MGYTQRCGIPRVDLIGASAMAQKRLIQISDLHLSRTRAYTYPNWKAILKWVNQIQPDLVVNTGDFIFEAPDD' A
#
# COMPACT_ATOMS: atom_id res chain seq x y z
N MET A 1 17.03 53.26 -22.74
CA MET A 1 16.70 52.42 -21.56
C MET A 1 16.00 51.19 -22.07
N GLY A 2 16.71 50.05 -22.10
CA GLY A 2 16.18 48.77 -22.59
C GLY A 2 15.83 47.81 -21.46
N TYR A 3 15.31 46.65 -21.87
CA TYR A 3 14.93 45.42 -21.13
C TYR A 3 13.53 45.45 -20.46
N THR A 4 12.62 44.48 -20.60
CA THR A 4 12.49 43.25 -21.40
C THR A 4 11.04 42.76 -21.24
N GLN A 5 10.50 42.06 -22.23
CA GLN A 5 9.24 41.32 -22.12
C GLN A 5 9.23 40.39 -20.90
N ARG A 6 8.12 40.37 -20.15
CA ARG A 6 7.71 39.17 -19.43
C ARG A 6 6.38 38.71 -20.02
N CYS A 7 6.47 37.67 -20.84
CA CYS A 7 5.37 36.79 -21.20
C CYS A 7 4.63 36.41 -19.91
N GLY A 8 3.40 36.91 -19.75
CA GLY A 8 2.51 36.49 -18.69
C GLY A 8 2.05 35.06 -18.98
N ILE A 9 2.67 34.09 -18.32
CA ILE A 9 2.10 32.75 -18.21
C ILE A 9 0.80 32.94 -17.41
N PRO A 10 -0.40 32.60 -17.93
CA PRO A 10 -1.58 32.60 -17.11
C PRO A 10 -1.36 31.56 -16.01
N ARG A 11 -1.45 31.99 -14.75
CA ARG A 11 -1.61 31.06 -13.62
C ARG A 11 -2.90 30.32 -13.91
N VAL A 12 -2.79 29.06 -14.33
CA VAL A 12 -3.91 28.13 -14.26
C VAL A 12 -4.24 27.99 -12.79
N ASP A 13 -5.21 28.77 -12.35
CA ASP A 13 -5.89 28.56 -11.09
C ASP A 13 -6.44 27.14 -11.13
N LEU A 14 -5.78 26.22 -10.41
CA LEU A 14 -6.23 24.86 -10.21
C LEU A 14 -7.53 24.91 -9.40
N ILE A 15 -8.63 25.18 -10.10
CA ILE A 15 -9.98 24.92 -9.62
C ILE A 15 -10.03 23.41 -9.35
N GLY A 16 -9.98 23.04 -8.07
CA GLY A 16 -10.19 21.67 -7.62
C GLY A 16 -8.92 20.85 -7.40
N ALA A 17 -7.95 21.37 -6.64
CA ALA A 17 -7.07 20.48 -5.88
C ALA A 17 -7.88 19.81 -4.76
N SER A 18 -8.81 18.90 -5.11
CA SER A 18 -9.04 17.76 -4.23
C SER A 18 -7.66 17.16 -4.04
N ALA A 19 -7.17 17.11 -2.79
CA ALA A 19 -5.96 16.37 -2.49
C ALA A 19 -6.10 15.01 -3.18
N MET A 20 -5.24 14.70 -4.16
CA MET A 20 -5.29 13.43 -4.86
C MET A 20 -5.20 12.35 -3.80
N ALA A 21 -6.28 11.59 -3.60
CA ALA A 21 -6.36 10.61 -2.52
C ALA A 21 -5.20 9.62 -2.69
N GLN A 22 -4.21 9.69 -1.81
CA GLN A 22 -3.03 8.86 -1.89
C GLN A 22 -3.44 7.41 -1.62
N LYS A 23 -3.33 6.55 -2.64
CA LYS A 23 -3.61 5.13 -2.51
C LYS A 23 -2.41 4.40 -1.89
N ARG A 24 -2.68 3.51 -0.94
CA ARG A 24 -1.67 2.74 -0.20
C ARG A 24 -1.86 1.26 -0.47
N LEU A 25 -0.81 0.64 -1.02
CA LEU A 25 -0.72 -0.80 -1.25
C LEU A 25 0.29 -1.40 -0.27
N ILE A 26 -0.06 -2.54 0.31
CA ILE A 26 0.88 -3.41 1.03
C ILE A 26 0.99 -4.74 0.29
N GLN A 27 2.22 -5.17 0.01
CA GLN A 27 2.52 -6.51 -0.48
C GLN A 27 3.11 -7.35 0.66
N ILE A 28 2.61 -8.57 0.82
CA ILE A 28 3.12 -9.59 1.76
C ILE A 28 3.34 -10.88 0.97
N SER A 29 4.25 -11.73 1.43
CA SER A 29 4.51 -13.04 0.82
C SER A 29 4.86 -14.06 1.91
N ASP A 30 4.71 -15.35 1.59
CA ASP A 30 5.28 -16.48 2.35
C ASP A 30 4.84 -16.50 3.81
N LEU A 31 3.52 -16.37 4.04
CA LEU A 31 2.96 -16.42 5.39
C LEU A 31 3.01 -17.82 5.98
N HIS A 32 2.97 -18.85 5.12
CA HIS A 32 2.94 -20.26 5.46
C HIS A 32 2.06 -20.55 6.67
N LEU A 33 0.80 -20.11 6.63
CA LEU A 33 -0.11 -20.28 7.77
C LEU A 33 -0.52 -21.74 7.90
N SER A 34 -0.51 -22.26 9.12
CA SER A 34 -0.98 -23.61 9.42
C SER A 34 -1.66 -23.65 10.78
N ARG A 35 -2.70 -24.50 10.90
CA ARG A 35 -3.33 -24.79 12.19
C ARG A 35 -2.46 -25.72 13.05
N THR A 36 -1.77 -26.67 12.44
CA THR A 36 -0.99 -27.71 13.14
C THR A 36 0.49 -27.34 13.27
N ARG A 37 1.03 -26.54 12.34
CA ARG A 37 2.44 -26.09 12.29
C ARG A 37 2.53 -24.57 12.41
N ALA A 38 2.04 -24.03 13.53
CA ALA A 38 1.81 -22.59 13.73
C ALA A 38 3.07 -21.74 14.00
N TYR A 39 4.23 -22.10 13.43
CA TYR A 39 5.51 -21.40 13.66
C TYR A 39 5.46 -19.92 13.24
N THR A 40 4.72 -19.61 12.18
CA THR A 40 4.60 -18.26 11.62
C THR A 40 3.45 -17.44 12.21
N TYR A 41 2.65 -18.01 13.12
CA TYR A 41 1.51 -17.32 13.73
C TYR A 41 1.89 -16.02 14.48
N PRO A 42 3.03 -15.94 15.20
CA PRO A 42 3.49 -14.67 15.76
C PRO A 42 3.75 -13.58 14.70
N ASN A 43 4.36 -13.95 13.57
CA ASN A 43 4.60 -13.04 12.44
C ASN A 43 3.28 -12.55 11.85
N TRP A 44 2.33 -13.46 11.65
CA TRP A 44 0.98 -13.12 11.21
C TRP A 44 0.32 -12.06 12.10
N LYS A 45 0.38 -12.22 13.43
CA LYS A 45 -0.16 -11.22 14.36
C LYS A 45 0.54 -9.86 14.25
N ALA A 46 1.86 -9.86 14.07
CA ALA A 46 2.63 -8.63 13.89
C ALA A 46 2.25 -7.90 12.59
N ILE A 47 2.11 -8.65 11.49
CA ILE A 47 1.66 -8.14 10.19
C ILE A 47 0.26 -7.56 10.29
N LEU A 48 -0.68 -8.27 10.91
CA LEU A 48 -2.04 -7.77 11.14
C LEU A 48 -2.05 -6.45 11.92
N LYS A 49 -1.27 -6.37 13.00
CA LYS A 49 -1.14 -5.14 13.79
C LYS A 49 -0.64 -3.99 12.91
N TRP A 50 0.37 -4.24 12.09
CA TRP A 50 0.96 -3.24 11.20
C TRP A 50 0.01 -2.79 10.07
N VAL A 51 -0.68 -3.73 9.42
CA VAL A 51 -1.70 -3.45 8.40
C VAL A 51 -2.83 -2.59 8.98
N ASN A 52 -3.31 -2.94 10.18
CA ASN A 52 -4.37 -2.19 10.85
C ASN A 52 -3.94 -0.77 11.26
N GLN A 53 -2.65 -0.56 11.57
CA GLN A 53 -2.10 0.76 11.84
C GLN A 53 -1.96 1.62 10.58
N ILE A 54 -1.60 0.98 9.45
CA ILE A 54 -1.38 1.68 8.18
C ILE A 54 -2.68 2.00 7.45
N GLN A 55 -3.70 1.15 7.61
CA GLN A 55 -4.96 1.24 6.87
C GLN A 55 -4.74 1.38 5.35
N PRO A 56 -4.12 0.38 4.69
CA PRO A 56 -3.93 0.42 3.24
C PRO A 56 -5.27 0.27 2.52
N ASP A 57 -5.36 0.79 1.29
CA ASP A 57 -6.52 0.55 0.42
C ASP A 57 -6.55 -0.88 -0.12
N LEU A 58 -5.37 -1.51 -0.24
CA LEU A 58 -5.23 -2.87 -0.75
C LEU A 58 -4.06 -3.59 -0.09
N VAL A 59 -4.28 -4.86 0.25
CA VAL A 59 -3.23 -5.80 0.65
C VAL A 59 -3.20 -6.93 -0.37
N VAL A 60 -2.03 -7.19 -0.96
CA VAL A 60 -1.82 -8.30 -1.90
C VAL A 60 -0.86 -9.30 -1.26
N ASN A 61 -1.27 -10.56 -1.24
CA ASN A 61 -0.34 -11.66 -0.96
C ASN A 61 0.14 -12.27 -2.28
N THR A 62 1.46 -12.44 -2.42
CA THR A 62 2.09 -12.93 -3.66
C THR A 62 2.62 -14.36 -3.62
N GLY A 63 2.52 -15.07 -2.49
CA GLY A 63 3.10 -16.40 -2.35
C GLY A 63 2.76 -17.07 -1.03
N ASP A 64 2.67 -18.40 -1.08
CA ASP A 64 2.63 -19.33 0.05
C ASP A 64 1.83 -18.83 1.26
N PHE A 65 0.55 -18.53 1.01
CA PHE A 65 -0.36 -18.08 2.05
C PHE A 65 -0.58 -19.16 3.13
N ILE A 66 -0.65 -20.42 2.72
CA ILE A 66 -0.89 -21.58 3.58
C ILE A 66 0.34 -22.51 3.53
N PHE A 67 0.73 -23.07 4.66
CA PHE A 67 1.92 -23.92 4.80
C PHE A 67 1.80 -25.22 4.00
N GLU A 68 0.61 -25.81 4.03
CA GLU A 68 0.24 -27.03 3.31
C GLU A 68 -1.05 -26.71 2.57
N ALA A 69 -1.16 -27.17 1.32
CA ALA A 69 -2.43 -27.13 0.61
C ALA A 69 -3.49 -27.85 1.46
N PRO A 70 -4.79 -27.51 1.32
CA PRO A 70 -5.81 -28.46 1.78
C PRO A 70 -5.52 -29.81 1.10
N ASP A 71 -5.21 -30.82 1.90
CA ASP A 71 -5.31 -32.20 1.46
C ASP A 71 -6.79 -32.46 1.15
N ASP A 72 -7.04 -33.09 0.00
CA ASP A 72 -8.34 -33.40 -0.64
C ASP A 72 -9.59 -33.40 0.27
#